data_AF-A0A349B439-F1
#
_entry.id   AF-A0A349B439-F1
#
_cell.length_a   1.000
_cell.length_b   1.000
_cell.length_c   1.000
_cell.angle_alpha   90.00
_cell.angle_beta   90.00
_cell.angle_gamma   90.00
#
_symmetry.space_group_name_H-M   'P 1'
#
loop_
_entity.id
_entity.type
_entity.pdbx_description
1 polymer ?
#
loop_
_entity_poly.entity_id
_entity_poly.type
_entity_poly.pdbx_seq_one_letter_code
_entity_poly.pdbx_strand_id
1 'polypeptide(L)'
;MSEDAVRWPSFCDLCGEYTTTPEHCSHCGHTLHAVVPPEVPPPGPAHPTTPFAEAAASRRVEHRGLLAELAQWALAEGRRVDLDVAAVCVHALDRQRTEGGIHLDRRQVNWIMWGAVRNEVSPRRALLPDTWIEDLWTVLRFLVATERLTSDSDPEPALLEPLQCYGGLGADGRERPDGVDVDFFCQCHHPHDPTCPPGMVQVSLGRDWDDHFEYVGYAHGIPRSVDIPMSAYEPLAKLARRHRAQPAMFNVALDQFDHLGTVPADREVSKLWLYLFTPARKRGWPPLALDEHGRAWRAKRHRGRRRGFRWTSVDDRSAAHLCGLASWEFDREHREQELLEQWEDDGPLRSVEP
;
A
#
# COMPACT_ATOMS: atom_id res chain seq x y z
N MET A 1 38.34 10.39 -20.55
CA MET A 1 36.89 10.10 -20.49
C MET A 1 36.73 8.64 -20.89
N SER A 2 36.89 7.74 -19.91
CA SER A 2 36.53 6.33 -20.07
C SER A 2 35.07 6.18 -19.64
N GLU A 3 34.28 5.51 -20.47
CA GLU A 3 32.94 5.05 -20.12
C GLU A 3 33.09 3.82 -19.23
N ASP A 4 33.02 4.00 -17.91
CA ASP A 4 32.86 2.87 -16.99
C ASP A 4 31.37 2.52 -16.91
N ALA A 5 30.99 1.52 -17.69
CA ALA A 5 29.63 0.99 -17.72
C ALA A 5 29.25 0.39 -16.37
N VAL A 6 28.15 0.87 -15.79
CA VAL A 6 27.49 0.30 -14.60
C VAL A 6 27.31 -1.22 -14.80
N ARG A 7 28.03 -2.02 -14.02
CA ARG A 7 27.94 -3.49 -14.07
C ARG A 7 26.75 -3.96 -13.24
N TRP A 8 25.65 -4.29 -13.92
CA TRP A 8 24.50 -4.94 -13.29
C TRP A 8 24.85 -6.37 -12.86
N PRO A 9 24.39 -6.86 -11.69
CA PRO A 9 24.57 -8.25 -11.31
C PRO A 9 23.88 -9.17 -12.33
N SER A 10 24.64 -10.13 -12.87
CA SER A 10 24.14 -11.07 -13.88
C SER A 10 23.49 -12.28 -13.21
N PHE A 11 22.30 -12.66 -13.65
CA PHE A 11 21.61 -13.86 -13.19
C PHE A 11 22.11 -15.11 -13.93
N CYS A 12 22.40 -16.18 -13.21
CA CYS A 12 22.81 -17.45 -13.81
C CYS A 12 21.60 -18.38 -13.97
N ASP A 13 21.14 -18.56 -15.21
CA ASP A 13 19.99 -19.44 -15.53
C ASP A 13 20.21 -20.92 -15.14
N LEU A 14 21.47 -21.34 -14.96
CA LEU A 14 21.80 -22.73 -14.62
C LEU A 14 21.64 -23.04 -13.13
N CYS A 15 21.96 -22.09 -12.24
CA CYS A 15 21.92 -22.31 -10.79
C CYS A 15 20.95 -21.39 -10.03
N GLY A 16 20.40 -20.37 -10.69
CA GLY A 16 19.44 -19.44 -10.10
C GLY A 16 20.06 -18.35 -9.21
N GLU A 17 21.38 -18.18 -9.24
CA GLU A 17 22.11 -17.22 -8.40
C GLU A 17 22.55 -15.98 -9.18
N TYR A 18 22.59 -14.84 -8.50
CA TYR A 18 23.16 -13.60 -9.02
C TYR A 18 24.67 -13.57 -8.78
N THR A 19 25.44 -13.18 -9.80
CA THR A 19 26.90 -13.07 -9.70
C THR A 19 27.37 -11.66 -10.01
N THR A 20 28.45 -11.25 -9.35
CA THR A 20 29.11 -9.95 -9.55
C THR A 20 30.14 -9.97 -10.69
N THR A 21 30.51 -11.17 -11.19
CA THR A 21 31.44 -11.34 -12.31
C THR A 21 30.68 -11.65 -13.61
N PRO A 22 30.79 -10.82 -14.66
CA PRO A 22 29.94 -10.91 -15.86
C PRO A 22 30.29 -12.07 -16.80
N GLU A 23 31.47 -12.67 -16.65
CA GLU A 23 31.96 -13.70 -17.59
C GLU A 23 31.70 -15.13 -17.08
N HIS A 24 31.69 -15.33 -15.76
CA HIS A 24 31.51 -16.64 -15.14
C HIS A 24 30.70 -16.53 -13.86
N CYS A 25 29.77 -17.46 -13.65
CA CYS A 25 29.10 -17.61 -12.36
C CYS A 25 30.11 -18.09 -11.32
N SER A 26 30.35 -17.29 -10.29
CA SER A 26 31.25 -17.62 -9.18
C SER A 26 30.80 -18.84 -8.37
N HIS A 27 29.52 -19.24 -8.50
CA HIS A 27 28.95 -20.36 -7.77
C HIS A 27 29.11 -21.70 -8.51
N CYS A 28 28.83 -21.75 -9.81
CA CYS A 28 28.82 -23.01 -10.58
C CYS A 28 29.85 -23.07 -11.71
N GLY A 29 30.62 -22.01 -11.94
CA GLY A 29 31.64 -21.93 -13.00
C GLY A 29 31.08 -21.80 -14.42
N HIS A 30 29.76 -21.68 -14.57
CA HIS A 30 29.11 -21.55 -15.88
C HIS A 30 29.45 -20.19 -16.52
N THR A 31 29.90 -20.22 -17.78
CA THR A 31 30.13 -19.00 -18.57
C THR A 31 28.80 -18.31 -18.83
N LEU A 32 28.68 -17.07 -18.40
CA LEU A 32 27.48 -16.26 -18.65
C LEU A 32 27.63 -15.56 -19.99
N HIS A 33 26.67 -15.74 -20.88
CA HIS A 33 26.60 -14.90 -22.07
C HIS A 33 26.21 -13.49 -21.62
N ALA A 34 27.07 -12.52 -21.88
CA ALA A 34 26.78 -11.11 -21.60
C ALA A 34 25.44 -10.75 -22.24
N VAL A 35 24.40 -10.59 -21.41
CA VAL A 35 23.16 -9.96 -21.83
C VAL A 35 23.51 -8.50 -21.97
N VAL A 36 23.87 -8.09 -23.19
CA VAL A 36 23.92 -6.67 -23.54
C VAL A 36 22.53 -6.14 -23.20
N PRO A 37 22.39 -5.20 -22.24
CA PRO A 37 21.10 -4.57 -22.01
C PRO A 37 20.66 -4.04 -23.37
N PRO A 38 19.45 -4.35 -23.86
CA PRO A 38 18.99 -3.74 -25.10
C PRO A 38 19.18 -2.23 -24.92
N GLU A 39 19.89 -1.60 -25.86
CA GLU A 39 20.07 -0.15 -25.87
C GLU A 39 18.72 0.46 -25.52
N VAL A 40 18.65 1.22 -24.43
CA VAL A 40 17.43 1.94 -24.07
C VAL A 40 17.17 2.83 -25.27
N PRO A 41 16.12 2.58 -26.07
CA PRO A 41 15.90 3.38 -27.25
C PRO A 41 15.80 4.84 -26.79
N PRO A 42 16.40 5.79 -27.53
CA PRO A 42 16.26 7.20 -27.19
C PRO A 42 14.76 7.50 -27.00
N PRO A 43 14.37 8.34 -26.02
CA PRO A 43 12.97 8.61 -25.75
C PRO A 43 12.30 8.96 -27.06
N GLY A 44 11.43 8.04 -27.51
CA GLY A 44 10.71 8.20 -28.76
C GLY A 44 9.92 9.51 -28.71
N PRO A 45 9.54 10.07 -29.87
CA PRO A 45 8.69 11.26 -29.88
C PRO A 45 7.51 11.03 -28.93
N ALA A 46 7.29 11.99 -28.02
CA ALA A 46 6.16 11.94 -27.10
C ALA A 46 4.89 11.78 -27.92
N HIS A 47 4.35 10.57 -27.93
CA HIS A 47 3.14 10.33 -28.69
C HIS A 47 2.01 11.13 -28.03
N PRO A 48 1.15 11.76 -28.84
CA PRO A 48 0.07 12.57 -28.30
C PRO A 48 -0.86 11.71 -27.44
N THR A 49 -1.26 12.26 -26.29
CA THR A 49 -2.28 11.66 -25.43
C THR A 49 -3.63 11.70 -26.13
N THR A 50 -4.38 10.60 -26.09
CA THR A 50 -5.74 10.54 -26.63
C THR A 50 -6.68 11.29 -25.68
N PRO A 51 -7.56 12.18 -26.18
CA PRO A 51 -8.60 12.81 -25.36
C PRO A 51 -9.45 11.76 -24.62
N PHE A 52 -9.73 11.98 -23.34
CA PHE A 52 -10.42 10.98 -22.50
C PHE A 52 -11.78 10.54 -23.07
N ALA A 53 -12.56 11.49 -23.59
CA ALA A 53 -13.86 11.21 -24.23
C ALA A 53 -13.76 10.26 -25.43
N GLU A 54 -12.66 10.33 -26.19
CA GLU A 54 -12.39 9.42 -27.30
C GLU A 54 -12.03 8.01 -26.77
N ALA A 55 -11.17 7.95 -25.75
CA ALA A 55 -10.80 6.69 -25.11
C ALA A 55 -12.00 5.97 -24.46
N ALA A 56 -12.95 6.72 -23.90
CA ALA A 56 -14.16 6.19 -23.26
C ALA A 56 -15.29 5.86 -24.26
N ALA A 57 -15.18 6.25 -25.53
CA ALA A 57 -16.28 6.18 -26.49
C ALA A 57 -16.86 4.77 -26.67
N SER A 58 -16.02 3.73 -26.76
CA SER A 58 -16.51 2.36 -26.91
C SER A 58 -17.29 1.90 -25.68
N ARG A 59 -16.85 2.31 -24.48
CA ARG A 59 -17.51 1.98 -23.20
C ARG A 59 -18.85 2.71 -23.05
N ARG A 60 -18.93 3.95 -23.53
CA ARG A 60 -20.22 4.68 -23.58
C ARG A 60 -21.25 3.95 -24.43
N VAL A 61 -20.84 3.42 -25.58
CA VAL A 61 -21.74 2.67 -26.47
C VAL A 61 -22.16 1.36 -25.79
N GLU A 62 -21.22 0.62 -25.23
CA GLU A 62 -21.43 -0.65 -24.54
C GLU A 62 -22.43 -0.53 -23.37
N HIS A 63 -22.30 0.51 -22.55
CA HIS A 63 -23.10 0.70 -21.34
C HIS A 63 -24.20 1.77 -21.48
N ARG A 64 -24.58 2.15 -22.70
CA ARG A 64 -25.47 3.29 -22.99
C ARG A 64 -26.77 3.30 -22.16
N GLY A 65 -27.43 2.14 -22.03
CA GLY A 65 -28.68 2.03 -21.27
C GLY A 65 -28.47 2.35 -19.78
N LEU A 66 -27.46 1.72 -19.19
CA LEU A 66 -27.10 1.92 -17.79
C LEU A 66 -26.67 3.35 -17.49
N LEU A 67 -25.90 3.96 -18.39
CA LEU A 67 -25.45 5.35 -18.26
C LEU A 67 -26.60 6.35 -18.35
N ALA A 68 -27.65 6.05 -19.13
CA ALA A 68 -28.85 6.89 -19.18
C ALA A 68 -29.63 6.84 -17.87
N GLU A 69 -29.77 5.65 -17.26
CA GLU A 69 -30.38 5.50 -15.93
C GLU A 69 -29.57 6.22 -14.85
N LEU A 70 -28.24 6.04 -14.86
CA LEU A 70 -27.33 6.73 -13.95
C LEU A 70 -27.44 8.26 -14.07
N ALA A 71 -27.50 8.79 -15.30
CA ALA A 71 -27.62 10.23 -15.52
C ALA A 71 -28.92 10.80 -14.92
N GLN A 72 -30.03 10.08 -15.11
CA GLN A 72 -31.33 10.48 -14.55
C GLN A 72 -31.31 10.42 -13.01
N TRP A 73 -30.76 9.34 -12.45
CA TRP A 73 -30.61 9.19 -11.01
C TRP A 73 -29.71 10.27 -10.40
N ALA A 74 -28.54 10.52 -10.99
CA ALA A 74 -27.59 11.51 -10.50
C ALA A 74 -28.21 12.92 -10.51
N LEU A 75 -28.96 13.26 -11.57
CA LEU A 75 -29.70 14.52 -11.65
C LEU A 75 -30.75 14.64 -10.53
N ALA A 76 -31.51 13.58 -10.25
CA ALA A 76 -32.51 13.56 -9.19
C ALA A 76 -31.89 13.71 -7.79
N GLU A 77 -30.70 13.13 -7.58
CA GLU A 77 -29.91 13.23 -6.35
C GLU A 77 -29.12 14.54 -6.22
N GLY A 78 -29.20 15.44 -7.21
CA GLY A 78 -28.44 16.69 -7.22
C GLY A 78 -26.92 16.48 -7.30
N ARG A 79 -26.48 15.41 -7.97
CA ARG A 79 -25.06 15.07 -8.16
C ARG A 79 -24.62 15.27 -9.60
N ARG A 80 -23.37 15.67 -9.77
CA ARG A 80 -22.69 15.64 -11.07
C ARG A 80 -22.21 14.22 -11.36
N VAL A 81 -22.18 13.87 -12.65
CA VAL A 81 -21.48 12.67 -13.12
C VAL A 81 -20.99 12.91 -14.55
N ASP A 82 -19.69 12.70 -14.77
CA ASP A 82 -19.16 12.60 -16.12
C ASP A 82 -19.45 11.19 -16.69
N LEU A 83 -20.24 11.13 -17.77
CA LEU A 83 -20.64 9.86 -18.37
C LEU A 83 -19.51 9.14 -19.10
N ASP A 84 -18.45 9.83 -19.51
CA ASP A 84 -17.23 9.19 -20.01
C ASP A 84 -16.49 8.47 -18.88
N VAL A 85 -16.38 9.11 -17.72
CA VAL A 85 -15.74 8.50 -16.54
C VAL A 85 -16.59 7.35 -16.02
N ALA A 86 -17.90 7.56 -15.90
CA ALA A 86 -18.82 6.54 -15.46
C ALA A 86 -18.80 5.31 -16.38
N ALA A 87 -18.68 5.49 -17.70
CA ALA A 87 -18.57 4.38 -18.64
C ALA A 87 -17.34 3.50 -18.36
N VAL A 88 -16.19 4.11 -18.09
CA VAL A 88 -14.96 3.38 -17.75
C VAL A 88 -15.10 2.70 -16.38
N CYS A 89 -15.70 3.36 -15.40
CA CYS A 89 -15.92 2.79 -14.06
C CYS A 89 -16.87 1.59 -14.10
N VAL A 90 -18.01 1.72 -14.80
CA VAL A 90 -18.97 0.62 -15.02
C VAL A 90 -18.30 -0.55 -15.71
N HIS A 91 -17.50 -0.29 -16.74
CA HIS A 91 -16.77 -1.35 -17.43
C HIS A 91 -15.76 -2.06 -16.51
N ALA A 92 -15.05 -1.31 -15.68
CA ALA A 92 -14.14 -1.87 -14.68
C ALA A 92 -14.87 -2.74 -13.63
N LEU A 93 -16.09 -2.34 -13.26
CA LEU A 93 -16.97 -3.04 -12.31
C LEU A 93 -17.56 -4.34 -12.88
N ASP A 94 -17.72 -4.48 -14.20
CA ASP A 94 -18.27 -5.70 -14.81
C ASP A 94 -17.41 -6.94 -14.53
N ARG A 95 -16.13 -6.78 -14.23
CA ARG A 95 -15.26 -7.88 -13.76
C ARG A 95 -15.70 -8.48 -12.42
N GLN A 96 -16.51 -7.75 -11.64
CA GLN A 96 -17.05 -8.20 -10.35
C GLN A 96 -18.49 -8.70 -10.47
N ARG A 97 -19.01 -8.83 -11.70
CA ARG A 97 -20.37 -9.33 -11.95
C ARG A 97 -20.43 -10.83 -11.68
N THR A 98 -21.43 -11.21 -10.91
CA THR A 98 -21.85 -12.59 -10.62
C THR A 98 -23.25 -12.84 -11.20
N GLU A 99 -23.75 -14.06 -11.08
CA GLU A 99 -25.12 -14.41 -11.51
C GLU A 99 -26.20 -13.57 -10.81
N GLY A 100 -25.95 -13.14 -9.56
CA GLY A 100 -26.91 -12.39 -8.75
C GLY A 100 -26.77 -10.87 -8.76
N GLY A 101 -25.78 -10.31 -9.48
CA GLY A 101 -25.47 -8.87 -9.42
C GLY A 101 -23.98 -8.61 -9.32
N ILE A 102 -23.60 -7.39 -8.93
CA ILE A 102 -22.19 -7.02 -8.74
C ILE A 102 -21.82 -7.25 -7.27
N HIS A 103 -20.81 -8.09 -7.00
CA HIS A 103 -20.29 -8.26 -5.65
C HIS A 103 -19.16 -7.26 -5.39
N LEU A 104 -19.31 -6.41 -4.39
CA LEU A 104 -18.30 -5.44 -3.99
C LEU A 104 -18.00 -5.50 -2.49
N ASP A 105 -16.75 -5.76 -2.18
CA ASP A 105 -16.11 -5.49 -0.90
C ASP A 105 -15.17 -4.28 -1.02
N ARG A 106 -14.78 -3.70 0.11
CA ARG A 106 -13.86 -2.54 0.13
C ARG A 106 -12.49 -2.83 -0.52
N ARG A 107 -12.05 -4.09 -0.57
CA ARG A 107 -10.79 -4.45 -1.25
C ARG A 107 -10.96 -4.40 -2.75
N GLN A 108 -12.11 -4.82 -3.28
CA GLN A 108 -12.45 -4.69 -4.68
C GLN A 108 -12.57 -3.22 -5.08
N VAL A 109 -13.18 -2.36 -4.26
CA VAL A 109 -13.18 -0.91 -4.51
C VAL A 109 -11.75 -0.35 -4.54
N ASN A 110 -10.90 -0.71 -3.58
CA ASN A 110 -9.49 -0.33 -3.57
C ASN A 110 -8.75 -0.80 -4.84
N TRP A 111 -9.00 -2.03 -5.30
CA TRP A 111 -8.44 -2.55 -6.54
C TRP A 111 -8.96 -1.81 -7.79
N ILE A 112 -10.24 -1.44 -7.82
CA ILE A 112 -10.82 -0.66 -8.91
C ILE A 112 -10.09 0.69 -9.04
N MET A 113 -9.82 1.34 -7.91
CA MET A 113 -9.12 2.62 -7.87
C MET A 113 -7.68 2.52 -8.39
N TRP A 114 -6.92 1.53 -7.92
CA TRP A 114 -5.49 1.47 -8.20
C TRP A 114 -5.14 0.70 -9.49
N GLY A 115 -5.95 -0.29 -9.85
CA GLY A 115 -5.69 -1.19 -10.96
C GLY A 115 -6.70 -1.01 -12.08
N ALA A 116 -7.98 -1.29 -11.81
CA ALA A 116 -8.94 -1.55 -12.88
C ALA A 116 -9.18 -0.35 -13.81
N VAL A 117 -9.53 0.81 -13.26
CA VAL A 117 -9.83 2.01 -14.05
C VAL A 117 -8.59 2.49 -14.81
N ARG A 118 -7.42 2.50 -14.13
CA ARG A 118 -6.14 2.84 -14.75
C ARG A 118 -5.77 1.90 -15.90
N ASN A 119 -5.97 0.59 -15.72
CA ASN A 119 -5.69 -0.41 -16.75
C ASN A 119 -6.65 -0.30 -17.94
N GLU A 120 -7.86 0.24 -17.77
CA GLU A 120 -8.75 0.50 -18.90
C GLU A 120 -8.31 1.69 -19.76
N VAL A 121 -7.75 2.75 -19.15
CA VAL A 121 -7.37 3.97 -19.89
C VAL A 121 -5.94 3.93 -20.42
N SER A 122 -5.04 3.20 -19.76
CA SER A 122 -3.61 3.22 -20.08
C SER A 122 -3.30 2.67 -21.49
N PRO A 123 -3.89 1.54 -21.94
CA PRO A 123 -3.70 1.06 -23.31
C PRO A 123 -4.21 2.04 -24.38
N ARG A 124 -5.11 2.96 -24.01
CA ARG A 124 -5.69 4.00 -24.86
C ARG A 124 -4.97 5.34 -24.74
N ARG A 125 -3.87 5.41 -23.99
CA ARG A 125 -3.04 6.62 -23.82
C ARG A 125 -3.82 7.86 -23.34
N ALA A 126 -4.85 7.63 -22.53
CA ALA A 126 -5.65 8.70 -21.95
C ALA A 126 -5.31 8.91 -20.47
N LEU A 127 -5.39 10.15 -20.03
CA LEU A 127 -5.28 10.53 -18.63
C LEU A 127 -6.68 10.52 -18.00
N LEU A 128 -6.78 10.10 -16.74
CA LEU A 128 -8.02 10.19 -15.98
C LEU A 128 -8.27 11.66 -15.60
N PRO A 129 -9.50 12.17 -15.75
CA PRO A 129 -9.87 13.49 -15.23
C PRO A 129 -9.79 13.52 -13.71
N ASP A 130 -9.39 14.65 -13.10
CA ASP A 130 -9.21 14.74 -11.64
C ASP A 130 -10.45 14.36 -10.82
N THR A 131 -11.65 14.58 -11.36
CA THR A 131 -12.94 14.28 -10.69
C THR A 131 -13.27 12.79 -10.61
N TRP A 132 -12.48 11.92 -11.23
CA TRP A 132 -12.92 10.55 -11.51
C TRP A 132 -13.24 9.71 -10.27
N ILE A 133 -12.64 10.03 -9.13
CA ILE A 133 -12.95 9.38 -7.84
C ILE A 133 -14.37 9.73 -7.37
N GLU A 134 -14.78 10.99 -7.50
CA GLU A 134 -16.14 11.43 -7.15
C GLU A 134 -17.17 10.81 -8.10
N ASP A 135 -16.83 10.71 -9.40
CA ASP A 135 -17.66 10.03 -10.40
C ASP A 135 -17.80 8.52 -10.09
N LEU A 136 -16.70 7.85 -9.71
CA LEU A 136 -16.73 6.46 -9.24
C LEU A 136 -17.65 6.32 -8.02
N TRP A 137 -17.57 7.24 -7.05
CA TRP A 137 -18.48 7.22 -5.91
C TRP A 137 -19.94 7.39 -6.31
N THR A 138 -20.21 8.24 -7.31
CA THR A 138 -21.55 8.42 -7.88
C THR A 138 -22.07 7.14 -8.53
N VAL A 139 -21.23 6.42 -9.28
CA VAL A 139 -21.57 5.11 -9.83
C VAL A 139 -21.88 4.10 -8.71
N LEU A 140 -21.05 4.02 -7.67
CA LEU A 140 -21.26 3.07 -6.57
C LEU A 140 -22.57 3.32 -5.82
N ARG A 141 -22.87 4.58 -5.47
CA ARG A 141 -24.14 4.94 -4.82
C ARG A 141 -25.35 4.63 -5.70
N PHE A 142 -25.24 4.84 -7.02
CA PHE A 142 -26.30 4.44 -7.96
C PHE A 142 -26.54 2.92 -7.93
N LEU A 143 -25.49 2.11 -7.91
CA LEU A 143 -25.62 0.64 -7.83
C LEU A 143 -26.27 0.19 -6.51
N VAL A 144 -25.92 0.84 -5.39
CA VAL A 144 -26.57 0.60 -4.09
C VAL A 144 -28.06 0.98 -4.16
N ALA A 145 -28.38 2.20 -4.59
CA ALA A 145 -29.73 2.73 -4.61
C ALA A 145 -30.68 1.98 -5.56
N THR A 146 -30.14 1.30 -6.57
CA THR A 146 -30.91 0.51 -7.54
C THR A 146 -30.83 -1.00 -7.28
N GLU A 147 -30.34 -1.41 -6.11
CA GLU A 147 -30.26 -2.81 -5.67
C GLU A 147 -29.51 -3.71 -6.67
N ARG A 148 -28.48 -3.16 -7.34
CA ARG A 148 -27.66 -3.88 -8.33
C ARG A 148 -26.45 -4.57 -7.70
N LEU A 149 -26.19 -4.31 -6.42
CA LEU A 149 -25.18 -5.02 -5.63
C LEU A 149 -25.77 -6.30 -5.05
N THR A 150 -24.94 -7.34 -4.95
CA THR A 150 -25.33 -8.58 -4.27
C THR A 150 -25.45 -8.35 -2.76
N SER A 151 -26.27 -9.16 -2.08
CA SER A 151 -26.53 -9.04 -0.64
C SER A 151 -25.32 -9.31 0.27
N ASP A 152 -24.27 -9.93 -0.28
CA ASP A 152 -23.00 -10.19 0.40
C ASP A 152 -21.95 -9.09 0.15
N SER A 153 -22.31 -8.03 -0.57
CA SER A 153 -21.47 -6.84 -0.72
C SER A 153 -21.35 -6.08 0.61
N ASP A 154 -20.24 -5.38 0.78
CA ASP A 154 -20.01 -4.50 1.92
C ASP A 154 -21.02 -3.34 1.93
N PRO A 155 -21.40 -2.82 3.12
CA PRO A 155 -22.31 -1.70 3.23
C PRO A 155 -21.69 -0.41 2.67
N GLU A 156 -22.53 0.54 2.24
CA GLU A 156 -22.10 1.81 1.61
C GLU A 156 -20.96 2.54 2.36
N PRO A 157 -20.99 2.70 3.71
CA PRO A 157 -19.88 3.34 4.43
C PRO A 157 -18.54 2.60 4.28
N ALA A 158 -18.55 1.26 4.23
CA ALA A 158 -17.33 0.47 4.05
C ALA A 158 -16.80 0.57 2.62
N LEU A 159 -17.68 0.66 1.62
CA LEU A 159 -17.30 0.89 0.22
C LEU A 159 -16.71 2.30 0.00
N LEU A 160 -17.07 3.28 0.82
CA LEU A 160 -16.54 4.64 0.77
C LEU A 160 -15.12 4.76 1.33
N GLU A 161 -14.73 3.90 2.30
CA GLU A 161 -13.43 3.97 2.99
C GLU A 161 -12.22 4.07 2.04
N PRO A 162 -12.09 3.26 0.96
CA PRO A 162 -10.95 3.37 0.04
C PRO A 162 -10.88 4.71 -0.69
N LEU A 163 -12.04 5.25 -1.09
CA LEU A 163 -12.14 6.52 -1.80
C LEU A 163 -11.80 7.69 -0.88
N GLN A 164 -12.11 7.58 0.41
CA GLN A 164 -11.69 8.58 1.40
C GLN A 164 -10.19 8.46 1.71
N CYS A 165 -9.70 7.24 1.94
CA CYS A 165 -8.32 7.00 2.37
C CYS A 165 -7.29 7.34 1.30
N TYR A 166 -7.57 7.00 0.03
CA TYR A 166 -6.62 7.15 -1.07
C TYR A 166 -7.12 8.07 -2.19
N GLY A 167 -8.44 8.23 -2.32
CA GLY A 167 -9.06 9.01 -3.39
C GLY A 167 -9.35 10.46 -3.02
N GLY A 168 -9.08 10.87 -1.78
CA GLY A 168 -9.28 12.25 -1.34
C GLY A 168 -10.73 12.64 -1.09
N LEU A 169 -11.66 11.68 -0.93
CA LEU A 169 -13.04 12.02 -0.58
C LEU A 169 -13.23 12.31 0.93
N GLY A 170 -14.23 13.12 1.24
CA GLY A 170 -14.77 13.35 2.57
C GLY A 170 -15.86 12.33 2.95
N ALA A 171 -16.47 12.50 4.12
CA ALA A 171 -17.56 11.65 4.61
C ALA A 171 -18.87 11.80 3.80
N ASP A 172 -19.04 12.93 3.12
CA ASP A 172 -20.16 13.16 2.21
C ASP A 172 -19.90 12.62 0.78
N GLY A 173 -18.71 12.04 0.55
CA GLY A 173 -18.31 11.52 -0.74
C GLY A 173 -18.01 12.59 -1.80
N ARG A 174 -17.74 13.83 -1.36
CA ARG A 174 -17.17 14.88 -2.21
C ARG A 174 -15.67 15.01 -1.96
N GLU A 175 -14.99 15.75 -2.82
CA GLU A 175 -13.58 16.11 -2.62
C GLU A 175 -13.38 16.74 -1.23
N ARG A 176 -12.43 16.18 -0.48
CA ARG A 176 -12.06 16.66 0.84
C ARG A 176 -11.24 17.94 0.70
N PRO A 177 -11.45 18.97 1.56
CA PRO A 177 -10.64 20.17 1.54
C PRO A 177 -9.14 19.88 1.72
N ASP A 178 -8.32 20.68 1.05
CA ASP A 178 -6.86 20.59 1.17
C ASP A 178 -6.40 20.67 2.62
N GLY A 179 -5.40 19.86 2.95
CA GLY A 179 -4.79 19.82 4.29
C GLY A 179 -5.61 19.08 5.35
N VAL A 180 -6.80 18.58 5.03
CA VAL A 180 -7.59 17.73 5.93
C VAL A 180 -7.26 16.26 5.66
N ASP A 181 -6.90 15.50 6.70
CA ASP A 181 -6.68 14.04 6.59
C ASP A 181 -7.99 13.26 6.89
N VAL A 182 -8.01 11.96 6.59
CA VAL A 182 -9.11 11.07 6.98
C VAL A 182 -9.15 10.87 8.49
N ASP A 183 -10.36 10.91 9.05
CA ASP A 183 -10.59 10.74 10.49
C ASP A 183 -10.75 9.26 10.91
N PHE A 184 -10.21 8.33 10.11
CA PHE A 184 -10.28 6.91 10.41
C PHE A 184 -8.99 6.18 9.99
N PHE A 185 -8.77 5.00 10.58
CA PHE A 185 -7.65 4.15 10.27
C PHE A 185 -7.87 3.41 8.95
N CYS A 186 -6.86 3.35 8.08
CA CYS A 186 -7.01 2.66 6.78
C CYS A 186 -7.22 1.16 6.98
N GLN A 187 -8.36 0.65 6.51
CA GLN A 187 -8.72 -0.76 6.53
C GLN A 187 -9.00 -1.33 5.13
N CYS A 188 -8.64 -0.58 4.09
CA CYS A 188 -9.00 -0.87 2.69
C CYS A 188 -8.43 -2.18 2.13
N HIS A 189 -7.46 -2.77 2.82
CA HIS A 189 -6.83 -4.06 2.46
C HIS A 189 -7.44 -5.26 3.19
N HIS A 190 -8.30 -5.03 4.18
CA HIS A 190 -8.94 -6.08 4.97
C HIS A 190 -10.37 -6.34 4.48
N PRO A 191 -10.93 -7.55 4.58
CA PRO A 191 -12.37 -7.75 4.42
C PRO A 191 -13.13 -6.96 5.49
N HIS A 192 -14.25 -6.32 5.15
CA HIS A 192 -15.09 -5.68 6.16
C HIS A 192 -15.54 -6.71 7.20
N ASP A 193 -15.50 -6.32 8.46
CA ASP A 193 -15.92 -7.17 9.55
C ASP A 193 -17.00 -6.44 10.37
N PRO A 194 -18.28 -6.79 10.20
CA PRO A 194 -19.37 -6.17 10.94
C PRO A 194 -19.35 -6.53 12.43
N THR A 195 -18.50 -7.49 12.84
CA THR A 195 -18.31 -7.88 14.24
C THR A 195 -17.18 -7.09 14.92
N CYS A 196 -16.50 -6.20 14.18
CA CYS A 196 -15.50 -5.31 14.75
C CYS A 196 -16.11 -4.48 15.90
N PRO A 197 -15.54 -4.53 17.12
CA PRO A 197 -16.11 -3.79 18.24
C PRO A 197 -16.15 -2.28 17.99
N PRO A 198 -17.16 -1.56 18.52
CA PRO A 198 -17.21 -0.10 18.43
C PRO A 198 -15.92 0.54 18.96
N GLY A 199 -15.37 1.49 18.19
CA GLY A 199 -14.11 2.16 18.55
C GLY A 199 -12.85 1.31 18.34
N MET A 200 -12.96 0.18 17.65
CA MET A 200 -11.83 -0.62 17.18
C MET A 200 -11.74 -0.63 15.66
N VAL A 201 -10.54 -0.92 15.16
CA VAL A 201 -10.22 -1.05 13.75
C VAL A 201 -9.46 -2.35 13.52
N GLN A 202 -9.61 -2.93 12.33
CA GLN A 202 -8.81 -4.06 11.88
C GLN A 202 -7.40 -3.59 11.52
N VAL A 203 -6.40 -4.30 12.02
CA VAL A 203 -4.98 -4.02 11.77
C VAL A 203 -4.29 -5.32 11.35
N SER A 204 -3.48 -5.24 10.30
CA SER A 204 -2.52 -6.30 9.96
C SER A 204 -1.44 -6.36 11.04
N LEU A 205 -1.34 -7.48 11.74
CA LEU A 205 -0.38 -7.72 12.82
C LEU A 205 0.82 -8.56 12.37
N GLY A 206 0.85 -8.96 11.10
CA GLY A 206 1.88 -9.82 10.54
C GLY A 206 1.33 -10.73 9.46
N ARG A 207 2.25 -11.44 8.80
CA ARG A 207 1.93 -12.48 7.85
C ARG A 207 2.79 -13.71 8.15
N ASP A 208 2.18 -14.87 8.04
CA ASP A 208 2.87 -16.15 7.91
C ASP A 208 3.30 -16.30 6.45
N TRP A 209 4.60 -16.23 6.16
CA TRP A 209 5.11 -16.27 4.79
C TRP A 209 4.95 -17.66 4.16
N ASP A 210 5.00 -18.71 4.98
CA ASP A 210 4.90 -20.10 4.51
C ASP A 210 3.49 -20.43 3.97
N ASP A 211 2.45 -19.86 4.58
CA ASP A 211 1.05 -20.13 4.25
C ASP A 211 0.32 -18.92 3.62
N HIS A 212 1.03 -17.82 3.37
CA HIS A 212 0.46 -16.51 3.02
C HIS A 212 -0.69 -16.06 3.93
N PHE A 213 -0.70 -16.52 5.18
CA PHE A 213 -1.78 -16.24 6.14
C PHE A 213 -1.54 -14.89 6.82
N GLU A 214 -2.42 -13.92 6.59
CA GLU A 214 -2.36 -12.63 7.27
C GLU A 214 -3.01 -12.70 8.66
N TYR A 215 -2.28 -12.25 9.67
CA TYR A 215 -2.80 -12.09 11.03
C TYR A 215 -3.52 -10.75 11.11
N VAL A 216 -4.86 -10.77 11.13
CA VAL A 216 -5.67 -9.56 11.36
C VAL A 216 -6.18 -9.59 12.80
N GLY A 217 -6.00 -8.49 13.52
CA GLY A 217 -6.56 -8.30 14.86
C GLY A 217 -7.26 -6.95 15.00
N TYR A 218 -7.87 -6.71 16.16
CA TYR A 218 -8.51 -5.44 16.47
C TYR A 218 -7.62 -4.59 17.38
N ALA A 219 -7.57 -3.30 17.10
CA ALA A 219 -6.91 -2.31 17.93
C ALA A 219 -7.80 -1.09 18.14
N HIS A 220 -7.62 -0.38 19.24
CA HIS A 220 -8.09 0.99 19.38
C HIS A 220 -7.24 1.87 18.47
N GLY A 221 -7.72 2.11 17.26
CA GLY A 221 -7.07 2.99 16.29
C GLY A 221 -7.16 4.43 16.74
N ILE A 222 -6.11 5.20 16.44
CA ILE A 222 -6.14 6.66 16.61
C ILE A 222 -6.47 7.27 15.26
N PRO A 223 -7.49 8.15 15.17
CA PRO A 223 -7.77 8.90 13.95
C PRO A 223 -6.54 9.72 13.53
N ARG A 224 -6.30 9.86 12.22
CA ARG A 224 -5.09 10.58 11.74
C ARG A 224 -5.11 12.07 12.06
N SER A 225 -6.28 12.62 12.34
CA SER A 225 -6.49 14.02 12.72
C SER A 225 -6.05 14.34 14.15
N VAL A 226 -5.84 13.30 14.98
CA VAL A 226 -5.60 13.47 16.42
C VAL A 226 -4.10 13.56 16.70
N ASP A 227 -3.70 14.66 17.32
CA ASP A 227 -2.34 14.82 17.84
C ASP A 227 -2.03 13.74 18.88
N ILE A 228 -1.00 12.96 18.63
CA ILE A 228 -0.60 11.87 19.51
C ILE A 228 0.29 12.43 20.62
N PRO A 229 -0.08 12.29 21.90
CA PRO A 229 0.75 12.78 22.99
C PRO A 229 2.06 11.98 23.07
N MET A 230 3.15 12.66 23.45
CA MET A 230 4.48 12.02 23.61
C MET A 230 4.47 10.83 24.57
N SER A 231 3.54 10.77 25.53
CA SER A 231 3.37 9.61 26.42
C SER A 231 3.02 8.32 25.68
N ALA A 232 2.35 8.40 24.53
CA ALA A 232 2.06 7.24 23.70
C ALA A 232 3.31 6.60 23.08
N TYR A 233 4.43 7.35 23.02
CA TYR A 233 5.72 6.89 22.53
C TYR A 233 6.63 6.35 23.63
N GLU A 234 6.18 6.30 24.90
CA GLU A 234 7.01 5.85 26.01
C GLU A 234 7.51 4.39 25.85
N PRO A 235 6.70 3.41 25.42
CA PRO A 235 7.18 2.07 25.08
C PRO A 235 8.29 2.06 24.02
N LEU A 236 8.12 2.84 22.95
CA LEU A 236 9.11 2.95 21.89
C LEU A 236 10.41 3.61 22.39
N ALA A 237 10.30 4.64 23.23
CA ALA A 237 11.45 5.27 23.87
C ALA A 237 12.21 4.31 24.80
N LYS A 238 11.50 3.41 25.50
CA LYS A 238 12.12 2.36 26.33
C LYS A 238 12.91 1.36 25.47
N LEU A 239 12.34 0.92 24.34
CA LEU A 239 13.04 0.09 23.36
C LEU A 239 14.30 0.80 22.83
N ALA A 240 14.16 2.06 22.39
CA ALA A 240 15.27 2.85 21.84
C ALA A 240 16.43 3.00 22.85
N ARG A 241 16.12 3.28 24.13
CA ARG A 241 17.15 3.36 25.19
C ARG A 241 17.88 2.03 25.40
N ARG A 242 17.16 0.91 25.37
CA ARG A 242 17.75 -0.42 25.51
C ARG A 242 18.70 -0.75 24.35
N HIS A 243 18.34 -0.36 23.13
CA HIS A 243 19.20 -0.53 21.96
C HIS A 243 20.45 0.33 21.98
N ARG A 244 20.36 1.60 22.40
CA ARG A 244 21.54 2.48 22.50
C ARG A 244 22.60 1.95 23.47
N ALA A 245 22.18 1.15 24.46
CA ALA A 245 23.09 0.53 25.42
C ALA A 245 23.79 -0.73 24.87
N GLN A 246 23.41 -1.22 23.68
CA GLN A 246 23.97 -2.40 23.04
C GLN A 246 24.77 -1.99 21.79
N PRO A 247 26.03 -2.44 21.64
CA PRO A 247 26.81 -2.11 20.46
C PRO A 247 26.22 -2.83 19.24
N ALA A 248 25.90 -2.04 18.21
CA ALA A 248 25.53 -2.44 16.86
C ALA A 248 24.29 -3.33 16.73
N MET A 249 23.18 -2.75 16.26
CA MET A 249 22.32 -3.48 15.33
C MET A 249 21.39 -2.58 14.53
N PHE A 250 20.78 -1.55 15.14
CA PHE A 250 19.96 -0.55 14.44
C PHE A 250 19.59 0.65 15.32
N ASN A 251 19.26 1.79 14.70
CA ASN A 251 18.83 3.02 15.37
C ASN A 251 17.30 3.17 15.38
N VAL A 252 16.71 3.16 16.58
CA VAL A 252 15.27 3.42 16.75
C VAL A 252 15.03 4.92 16.90
N ALA A 253 14.82 5.61 15.78
CA ALA A 253 14.47 7.03 15.75
C ALA A 253 12.94 7.20 15.84
N LEU A 254 12.46 7.85 16.90
CA LEU A 254 11.02 7.91 17.24
C LEU A 254 10.20 8.63 16.15
N ASP A 255 10.79 9.62 15.49
CA ASP A 255 10.22 10.39 14.39
C ASP A 255 10.03 9.58 13.10
N GLN A 256 10.57 8.37 13.03
CA GLN A 256 10.33 7.42 11.94
C GLN A 256 9.18 6.45 12.22
N PHE A 257 8.47 6.62 13.34
CA PHE A 257 7.36 5.76 13.73
C PHE A 257 6.06 6.54 13.91
N ASP A 258 5.02 6.05 13.26
CA ASP A 258 3.64 6.49 13.48
C ASP A 258 3.01 5.59 14.54
N HIS A 259 2.51 6.15 15.64
CA HIS A 259 1.75 5.36 16.61
C HIS A 259 0.35 5.07 16.06
N LEU A 260 0.04 3.80 15.82
CA LEU A 260 -1.22 3.39 15.19
C LEU A 260 -2.37 3.27 16.19
N GLY A 261 -2.06 2.94 17.44
CA GLY A 261 -3.06 2.62 18.44
C GLY A 261 -2.63 1.52 19.38
N THR A 262 -3.60 0.94 20.09
CA THR A 262 -3.32 -0.07 21.12
C THR A 262 -4.20 -1.30 21.03
N VAL A 263 -3.61 -2.48 21.23
CA VAL A 263 -4.34 -3.72 21.43
C VAL A 263 -4.65 -3.85 22.92
N PRO A 264 -5.91 -4.08 23.33
CA PRO A 264 -6.27 -4.23 24.73
C PRO A 264 -5.55 -5.44 25.35
N ALA A 265 -5.30 -5.35 26.66
CA ALA A 265 -4.78 -6.48 27.42
C ALA A 265 -5.79 -7.64 27.42
N ASP A 266 -5.29 -8.87 27.44
CA ASP A 266 -6.09 -10.08 27.66
C ASP A 266 -5.50 -10.92 28.81
N ARG A 267 -5.92 -12.19 28.93
CA ARG A 267 -5.44 -13.08 30.00
C ARG A 267 -3.98 -13.49 29.86
N GLU A 268 -3.44 -13.47 28.64
CA GLU A 268 -2.10 -13.98 28.31
C GLU A 268 -1.12 -12.85 28.01
N VAL A 269 -1.62 -11.66 27.69
CA VAL A 269 -0.83 -10.57 27.11
C VAL A 269 -1.22 -9.24 27.72
N SER A 270 -0.23 -8.48 28.17
CA SER A 270 -0.41 -7.09 28.58
C SER A 270 -0.91 -6.24 27.41
N LYS A 271 -1.41 -5.05 27.71
CA LYS A 271 -1.74 -4.06 26.67
C LYS A 271 -0.54 -3.84 25.75
N LEU A 272 -0.78 -3.80 24.44
CA LEU A 272 0.27 -3.56 23.44
C LEU A 272 0.03 -2.24 22.71
N TRP A 273 1.11 -1.53 22.42
CA TRP A 273 1.16 -0.34 21.57
C TRP A 273 1.68 -0.73 20.20
N LEU A 274 1.02 -0.27 19.16
CA LEU A 274 1.36 -0.57 17.77
C LEU A 274 2.01 0.65 17.12
N TYR A 275 3.19 0.46 16.53
CA TYR A 275 3.92 1.50 15.82
C TYR A 275 4.22 1.06 14.40
N LEU A 276 3.89 1.90 13.42
CA LEU A 276 4.24 1.68 12.02
C LEU A 276 5.55 2.38 11.71
N PHE A 277 6.51 1.64 11.16
CA PHE A 277 7.75 2.23 10.69
C PHE A 277 7.52 2.92 9.34
N THR A 278 7.50 4.25 9.34
CA THR A 278 7.09 5.10 8.21
C THR A 278 7.92 4.86 6.93
N PRO A 279 9.26 4.72 6.98
CA PRO A 279 10.07 4.47 5.78
C PRO A 279 9.71 3.16 5.07
N ALA A 280 9.24 2.15 5.80
CA ALA A 280 8.87 0.86 5.25
C ALA A 280 7.36 0.70 4.99
N ARG A 281 6.55 1.74 5.24
CA ARG A 281 5.08 1.72 5.10
C ARG A 281 4.59 1.22 3.74
N LYS A 282 5.30 1.52 2.66
CA LYS A 282 4.93 1.10 1.29
C LYS A 282 5.13 -0.39 1.01
N ARG A 283 5.94 -1.08 1.81
CA ARG A 283 6.30 -2.50 1.62
C ARG A 283 5.39 -3.48 2.40
N GLY A 284 4.37 -2.97 3.10
CA GLY A 284 3.39 -3.80 3.80
C GLY A 284 3.95 -4.52 5.04
N TRP A 285 5.00 -3.96 5.66
CA TRP A 285 5.52 -4.50 6.90
C TRP A 285 4.52 -4.35 8.05
N PRO A 286 4.41 -5.35 8.93
CA PRO A 286 3.53 -5.26 10.08
C PRO A 286 4.03 -4.21 11.09
N PRO A 287 3.13 -3.70 11.95
CA PRO A 287 3.51 -2.80 13.01
C PRO A 287 4.38 -3.49 14.04
N LEU A 288 5.29 -2.70 14.62
CA LEU A 288 6.00 -3.06 15.84
C LEU A 288 5.03 -3.02 17.02
N ALA A 289 4.82 -4.16 17.68
CA ALA A 289 3.99 -4.25 18.87
C ALA A 289 4.86 -4.28 20.14
N LEU A 290 4.67 -3.32 21.04
CA LEU A 290 5.43 -3.20 22.29
C LEU A 290 4.51 -3.24 23.50
N ASP A 291 4.94 -3.86 24.60
CA ASP A 291 4.28 -3.68 25.91
C ASP A 291 4.71 -2.39 26.61
N GLU A 292 4.17 -2.14 27.81
CA GLU A 292 4.47 -0.95 28.60
C GLU A 292 5.95 -0.82 29.01
N HIS A 293 6.71 -1.92 28.97
CA HIS A 293 8.14 -1.97 29.25
C HIS A 293 9.00 -1.87 27.99
N GLY A 294 8.36 -1.66 26.84
CA GLY A 294 9.00 -1.60 25.53
C GLY A 294 9.52 -2.95 25.04
N ARG A 295 9.05 -4.08 25.60
CA ARG A 295 9.42 -5.41 25.09
C ARG A 295 8.58 -5.71 23.85
N ALA A 296 9.21 -6.31 22.85
CA ALA A 296 8.56 -6.58 21.59
C ALA A 296 7.75 -7.87 21.59
N TRP A 297 6.64 -7.83 20.86
CA TRP A 297 5.71 -8.93 20.69
C TRP A 297 5.42 -9.14 19.22
N ARG A 298 5.15 -10.40 18.83
CA ARG A 298 4.66 -10.73 17.49
C ARG A 298 3.45 -11.65 17.56
N ALA A 299 2.54 -11.47 16.61
CA ALA A 299 1.52 -12.46 16.31
C ALA A 299 2.17 -13.71 15.71
N LYS A 300 1.76 -14.89 16.19
CA LYS A 300 2.09 -16.19 15.60
C LYS A 300 0.85 -17.02 15.41
N ARG A 301 0.80 -17.80 14.34
CA ARG A 301 -0.25 -18.80 14.11
C ARG A 301 -0.47 -19.68 15.34
N HIS A 302 -1.72 -19.77 15.78
CA HIS A 302 -2.10 -20.68 16.86
C HIS A 302 -2.48 -22.04 16.29
N ARG A 303 -1.53 -23.00 16.24
CA ARG A 303 -1.72 -24.33 15.62
C ARG A 303 -2.92 -25.14 16.16
N GLY A 304 -3.38 -24.85 17.38
CA GLY A 304 -4.55 -25.49 17.98
C GLY A 304 -5.91 -24.85 17.68
N ARG A 305 -5.98 -23.77 16.88
CA ARG A 305 -7.25 -23.10 16.52
C ARG A 305 -7.35 -23.01 15.00
N ARG A 306 -8.54 -23.29 14.45
CA ARG A 306 -8.81 -23.23 12.99
C ARG A 306 -8.59 -21.83 12.41
N ARG A 307 -8.77 -20.79 13.22
CA ARG A 307 -8.49 -19.38 12.91
C ARG A 307 -8.00 -18.69 14.18
N GLY A 308 -6.96 -17.88 14.07
CA GLY A 308 -6.42 -17.08 15.17
C GLY A 308 -4.91 -17.14 15.30
N PHE A 309 -4.36 -16.09 15.90
CA PHE A 309 -2.97 -15.99 16.30
C PHE A 309 -2.89 -15.95 17.83
N ARG A 310 -1.68 -16.09 18.36
CA ARG A 310 -1.33 -15.73 19.73
C ARG A 310 -0.17 -14.75 19.71
N TRP A 311 -0.10 -13.88 20.70
CA TRP A 311 1.07 -13.04 20.89
C TRP A 311 2.20 -13.87 21.52
N THR A 312 3.42 -13.63 21.05
CA THR A 312 4.63 -14.19 21.65
C THR A 312 5.66 -13.10 21.77
N SER A 313 6.28 -12.99 22.95
CA SER A 313 7.43 -12.10 23.13
C SER A 313 8.56 -12.53 22.20
N VAL A 314 9.25 -11.54 21.65
CA VAL A 314 10.43 -11.75 20.80
C VAL A 314 11.58 -10.91 21.30
N ASP A 315 12.79 -11.32 20.94
CA ASP A 315 13.96 -10.45 21.09
C ASP A 315 13.83 -9.23 20.17
N ASP A 316 14.52 -8.15 20.54
CA ASP A 316 14.35 -6.88 19.85
C ASP A 316 14.89 -6.91 18.41
N ARG A 317 15.91 -7.74 18.11
CA ARG A 317 16.44 -7.92 16.75
C ARG A 317 15.39 -8.52 15.83
N SER A 318 14.73 -9.59 16.27
CA SER A 318 13.60 -10.17 15.56
C SER A 318 12.49 -9.14 15.31
N ALA A 319 12.20 -8.30 16.30
CA ALA A 319 11.17 -7.27 16.17
C ALA A 319 11.50 -6.22 15.11
N ALA A 320 12.74 -5.72 15.09
CA ALA A 320 13.18 -4.74 14.09
C ALA A 320 13.20 -5.29 12.67
N HIS A 321 13.55 -6.56 12.49
CA HIS A 321 13.44 -7.20 11.19
C HIS A 321 11.97 -7.34 10.75
N LEU A 322 11.10 -7.75 11.67
CA LEU A 322 9.68 -7.96 11.38
C LEU A 322 8.92 -6.67 11.07
N CYS A 323 9.31 -5.51 11.61
CA CYS A 323 8.68 -4.23 11.27
C CYS A 323 9.37 -3.50 10.11
N GLY A 324 10.38 -4.12 9.48
CA GLY A 324 11.11 -3.56 8.34
C GLY A 324 12.19 -2.53 8.68
N LEU A 325 12.43 -2.24 9.97
CA LEU A 325 13.49 -1.33 10.43
C LEU A 325 14.86 -1.82 10.00
N ALA A 326 15.19 -3.08 10.29
CA ALA A 326 16.50 -3.64 9.98
C ALA A 326 16.75 -3.76 8.47
N SER A 327 15.73 -4.11 7.69
CA SER A 327 15.83 -4.17 6.23
C SER A 327 16.04 -2.79 5.61
N TRP A 328 15.40 -1.76 6.15
CA TRP A 328 15.58 -0.39 5.67
C TRP A 328 16.97 0.17 5.98
N GLU A 329 17.50 -0.12 7.18
CA GLU A 329 18.85 0.34 7.51
C GLU A 329 19.92 -0.37 6.68
N PHE A 330 19.77 -1.67 6.42
CA PHE A 330 20.64 -2.38 5.50
C PHE A 330 20.60 -1.79 4.09
N ASP A 331 19.40 -1.54 3.55
CA ASP A 331 19.22 -0.88 2.25
C ASP A 331 19.86 0.53 2.24
N ARG A 332 19.77 1.28 3.35
CA ARG A 332 20.34 2.63 3.48
C ARG A 332 21.86 2.60 3.51
N GLU A 333 22.45 1.74 4.33
CA GLU A 333 23.91 1.60 4.42
C GLU A 333 24.51 1.16 3.09
N HIS A 334 23.86 0.22 2.40
CA HIS A 334 24.30 -0.21 1.07
C HIS A 334 24.23 0.93 0.06
N ARG A 335 23.13 1.69 0.05
CA ARG A 335 22.98 2.85 -0.86
C ARG A 335 23.94 3.99 -0.54
N GLU A 336 24.24 4.23 0.75
CA GLU A 336 25.24 5.21 1.17
C GLU A 336 26.65 4.78 0.73
N GLN A 337 26.96 3.48 0.79
CA GLN A 337 28.21 2.94 0.24
C GLN A 337 28.29 3.08 -1.28
N GLU A 338 27.24 2.71 -2.02
CA GLU A 338 27.17 2.91 -3.47
C GLU A 338 27.38 4.38 -3.87
N LEU A 339 26.77 5.31 -3.13
CA LEU A 339 26.94 6.76 -3.38
C LEU A 339 28.35 7.27 -3.05
N LEU A 340 28.99 6.70 -2.02
CA LEU A 340 30.38 7.03 -1.67
C LEU A 340 31.35 6.49 -2.72
N GLU A 341 31.18 5.24 -3.16
CA GLU A 341 31.96 4.63 -4.25
C GLU A 341 31.78 5.43 -5.54
N GLN A 342 30.55 5.82 -5.88
CA GLN A 342 30.28 6.68 -7.04
C GLN A 342 30.95 8.06 -6.93
N TRP A 343 30.96 8.66 -5.74
CA TRP A 343 31.61 9.96 -5.51
C TRP A 343 33.15 9.88 -5.58
N GLU A 344 33.73 8.76 -5.14
CA GLU A 344 35.17 8.51 -5.25
C GLU A 344 35.61 8.27 -6.70
N ASP A 345 34.78 7.60 -7.51
CA ASP A 345 35.02 7.34 -8.93
C ASP A 345 34.82 8.59 -9.82
N ASP A 346 33.79 9.39 -9.56
CA ASP A 346 33.53 10.62 -10.32
C ASP A 346 34.48 11.78 -9.94
N GLY A 347 35.17 11.67 -8.80
CA GLY A 347 36.05 12.68 -8.24
C GLY A 347 35.33 13.97 -7.80
N PRO A 348 35.92 14.78 -6.91
CA PRO A 348 35.35 16.09 -6.60
C PRO A 348 35.35 16.92 -7.89
N LEU A 349 34.16 17.34 -8.34
CA LEU A 349 33.98 18.29 -9.43
C LEU A 349 35.05 19.38 -9.32
N ARG A 350 36.02 19.36 -10.26
CA ARG A 350 37.04 20.40 -10.34
C ARG A 350 36.30 21.72 -10.35
N SER A 351 36.57 22.54 -9.35
CA SER A 351 36.16 23.93 -9.32
C SER A 351 36.49 24.53 -10.68
N VAL A 352 35.45 24.82 -11.46
CA VAL A 352 35.58 25.69 -12.62
C VAL A 352 35.91 27.06 -12.01
N GLU A 353 37.20 27.41 -12.04
CA GLU A 353 37.63 28.76 -11.72
C GLU A 353 36.93 29.75 -12.66
N PRO A 354 36.55 30.95 -12.16
CA PRO A 354 35.60 31.86 -12.79
C PRO A 354 36.03 32.42 -14.15
#